data_AF-A0A3D5D6E7-F1
#
_entry.id   AF-A0A3D5D6E7-F1
#
_cell.length_a   1.000
_cell.length_b   1.000
_cell.length_c   1.000
_cell.angle_alpha   90.00
_cell.angle_beta   90.00
_cell.angle_gamma   90.00
#
_symmetry.space_group_name_H-M   'P 1'
#
loop_
_entity.id
_entity.type
_entity.pdbx_description
1 polymer ?
#
loop_
_entity_poly.entity_id
_entity_poly.type
_entity_poly.pdbx_seq_one_letter_code
_entity_poly.pdbx_strand_id
1 'polypeptide(L)'
;MKARTLIFLLSFVSTALQSAELIRVPLHIHYLKSTVPEVNAPKDGVDTKELLKEVNQIWKPADIEFFIKQENIVQADEKAAKAYADLFGMQKIAFQTQSNRQLNRAIPDLKNPVFHVVFLHTMPLGFGGRYFPDRGFVLLPQMKYAKHGNFPGGKFPSGDTKRPLEGKVFAHELGHAMSLMHGVLENNLMTSGPKARGIKRGTELVEKQILGARKIAVRGRPFLRKESELATRTDTQPQEPLSKPQTPPTNTSRRPVPPWVRVMTPEQRRHFSDLMREHRQEFEKLGRKRSEARQRMNQALFTDKPDEKAVLKASQEAAATDARMALLNRKLIGQVKPPLNDRQLEEIRKGRSSNR
;
A
#
# COMPACT_ATOMS: atom_id res chain seq x y z
N MET A 1 -39.10 61.15 30.15
CA MET A 1 -39.06 60.24 28.97
C MET A 1 -38.02 59.17 29.24
N LYS A 2 -38.43 57.89 29.22
CA LYS A 2 -37.65 56.74 29.68
C LYS A 2 -36.73 56.24 28.56
N ALA A 3 -35.42 56.26 28.77
CA ALA A 3 -34.47 55.52 27.96
C ALA A 3 -34.44 54.05 28.42
N ARG A 4 -34.81 53.12 27.52
CA ARG A 4 -34.62 51.68 27.72
C ARG A 4 -33.50 51.23 26.79
N THR A 5 -32.30 51.09 27.34
CA THR A 5 -31.17 50.43 26.66
C THR A 5 -31.27 48.94 26.95
N LEU A 6 -31.60 48.15 25.93
CA LEU A 6 -31.65 46.70 25.98
C LEU A 6 -30.23 46.17 25.74
N ILE A 7 -29.58 45.66 26.79
CA ILE A 7 -28.28 44.99 26.69
C ILE A 7 -28.55 43.53 26.29
N PHE A 8 -28.21 43.18 25.04
CA PHE A 8 -28.16 41.80 24.58
C PHE A 8 -26.90 41.12 25.13
N LEU A 9 -27.07 40.31 26.18
CA LEU A 9 -26.07 39.34 26.63
C LEU A 9 -26.03 38.17 25.63
N LEU A 10 -25.10 38.25 24.67
CA LEU A 10 -24.69 37.11 23.88
C LEU A 10 -23.89 36.15 24.77
N SER A 11 -24.58 35.16 25.35
CA SER A 11 -23.93 33.98 25.93
C SER A 11 -23.27 33.19 24.80
N PHE A 12 -21.98 33.43 24.57
CA PHE A 12 -21.14 32.48 23.86
C PHE A 12 -21.07 31.22 24.74
N VAL A 13 -21.88 30.22 24.40
CA VAL A 13 -21.61 28.84 24.81
C VAL A 13 -20.36 28.42 24.05
N SER A 14 -19.19 28.73 24.62
CA SER A 14 -17.96 28.06 24.23
C SER A 14 -18.17 26.58 24.53
N THR A 15 -18.45 25.79 23.50
CA THR A 15 -18.21 24.35 23.54
C THR A 15 -16.72 24.18 23.82
N ALA A 16 -16.37 24.07 25.09
CA ALA A 16 -15.05 23.62 25.50
C ALA A 16 -14.86 22.25 24.84
N LEU A 17 -14.05 22.19 23.77
CA LEU A 17 -13.48 20.95 23.31
C LEU A 17 -12.77 20.37 24.52
N GLN A 18 -13.37 19.33 25.10
CA GLN A 18 -12.77 18.57 26.17
C GLN A 18 -11.40 18.12 25.64
N SER A 19 -10.33 18.69 26.19
CA SER A 19 -8.96 18.36 25.79
C SER A 19 -8.83 16.85 25.85
N ALA A 20 -8.64 16.21 24.70
CA ALA A 20 -8.63 14.77 24.63
C ALA A 20 -7.45 14.23 25.45
N GLU A 21 -7.64 13.13 26.16
CA GLU A 21 -6.57 12.54 26.97
C GLU A 21 -5.37 12.15 26.07
N LEU A 22 -4.16 12.47 26.53
CA LEU A 22 -2.92 12.10 25.87
C LEU A 22 -2.76 10.57 25.86
N ILE A 23 -2.65 9.98 24.66
CA ILE A 23 -2.44 8.54 24.50
C ILE A 23 -0.95 8.28 24.30
N ARG A 24 -0.34 7.50 25.20
CA ARG A 24 1.07 7.12 25.11
C ARG A 24 1.22 5.76 24.44
N VAL A 25 1.90 5.72 23.29
CA VAL A 25 2.06 4.52 22.46
C VAL A 25 3.47 3.95 22.60
N PRO A 26 3.64 2.74 23.16
CA PRO A 26 4.95 2.12 23.31
C PRO A 26 5.48 1.60 21.98
N LEU A 27 6.72 1.95 21.65
CA LEU A 27 7.46 1.43 20.49
C LEU A 27 8.51 0.40 20.90
N HIS A 28 8.59 -0.68 20.12
CA HIS A 28 9.66 -1.67 20.21
C HIS A 28 10.58 -1.49 19.00
N ILE A 29 11.77 -0.95 19.24
CA ILE A 29 12.75 -0.64 18.21
C ILE A 29 13.70 -1.84 18.02
N HIS A 30 13.91 -2.23 16.77
CA HIS A 30 14.80 -3.32 16.40
C HIS A 30 15.81 -2.86 15.36
N TYR A 31 17.09 -3.06 15.63
CA TYR A 31 18.17 -2.77 14.69
C TYR A 31 18.63 -4.08 14.04
N LEU A 32 18.54 -4.19 12.71
CA LEU A 32 18.97 -5.40 12.01
C LEU A 32 20.50 -5.51 12.05
N LYS A 33 21.01 -6.64 12.54
CA LYS A 33 22.42 -7.01 12.41
C LYS A 33 22.61 -7.93 11.21
N SER A 34 23.57 -7.62 10.34
CA SER A 34 23.90 -8.47 9.20
C SER A 34 25.35 -8.29 8.76
N THR A 35 25.90 -9.26 8.04
CA THR A 35 27.16 -9.07 7.28
C THR A 35 26.96 -8.24 6.00
N VAL A 36 25.72 -8.10 5.54
CA VAL A 36 25.35 -7.35 4.33
C VAL A 36 25.20 -5.86 4.67
N PRO A 37 26.03 -4.95 4.11
CA PRO A 37 26.06 -3.54 4.49
C PRO A 37 24.73 -2.81 4.31
N GLU A 38 23.94 -3.14 3.28
CA GLU A 38 22.66 -2.51 2.99
C GLU A 38 21.59 -2.83 4.04
N VAL A 39 21.75 -3.93 4.77
CA VAL A 39 20.80 -4.42 5.77
C VAL A 39 21.26 -4.10 7.19
N ASN A 40 22.58 -4.15 7.45
CA ASN A 40 23.16 -3.94 8.76
C ASN A 40 22.95 -2.51 9.31
N ALA A 41 22.00 -2.36 10.23
CA ALA A 41 21.71 -1.10 10.92
C ALA A 41 22.44 -1.06 12.28
N PRO A 42 23.58 -0.35 12.40
CA PRO A 42 24.20 -0.12 13.70
C PRO A 42 23.30 0.74 14.59
N LYS A 43 23.24 0.47 15.90
CA LYS A 43 22.31 1.15 16.83
C LYS A 43 22.49 2.68 16.85
N ASP A 44 23.73 3.14 16.70
CA ASP A 44 24.17 4.54 16.65
C ASP A 44 24.06 5.16 15.24
N GLY A 45 23.59 4.41 14.24
CA GLY A 45 23.44 4.91 12.87
C GLY A 45 22.42 6.05 12.71
N VAL A 46 21.49 6.21 13.65
CA VAL A 46 20.56 7.35 13.75
C VAL A 46 20.27 7.71 15.21
N ASP A 47 20.11 9.00 15.49
CA ASP A 47 19.59 9.45 16.79
C ASP A 47 18.07 9.20 16.85
N THR A 48 17.71 8.04 17.40
CA THR A 48 16.31 7.61 17.48
C THR A 48 15.50 8.50 18.43
N LYS A 49 16.13 9.13 19.43
CA LYS A 49 15.45 10.03 20.36
C LYS A 49 15.09 11.35 19.68
N GLU A 50 16.02 11.92 18.92
CA GLU A 50 15.74 13.15 18.17
C GLU A 50 14.70 12.92 17.07
N LEU A 51 14.76 11.78 16.37
CA LEU A 51 13.71 11.38 15.43
C LEU A 51 12.34 11.30 16.12
N LEU A 52 12.27 10.71 17.30
CA LEU A 52 11.01 10.55 18.02
C LEU A 52 10.45 11.88 18.54
N LYS A 53 11.34 12.83 18.90
CA LYS A 53 10.95 14.19 19.25
C LYS A 53 10.24 14.87 18.07
N GLU A 54 10.79 14.78 16.87
CA GLU A 54 10.14 15.31 15.65
C GLU A 54 8.80 14.60 15.39
N VAL A 55 8.76 13.27 15.50
CA VAL A 55 7.51 12.49 15.38
C VAL A 55 6.45 13.00 16.35
N ASN A 56 6.79 13.17 17.62
CA ASN A 56 5.83 13.60 18.64
C ASN A 56 5.36 15.04 18.43
N GLN A 57 6.18 15.92 17.85
CA GLN A 57 5.70 17.25 17.44
C GLN A 57 4.65 17.17 16.34
N ILE A 58 4.85 16.30 15.36
CA ILE A 58 3.90 16.07 14.26
C ILE A 58 2.59 15.48 14.77
N TRP A 59 2.65 14.58 15.74
CA TRP A 59 1.50 13.87 16.29
C TRP A 59 0.81 14.58 17.47
N LYS A 60 1.39 15.67 17.97
CA LYS A 60 0.82 16.50 19.04
C LYS A 60 -0.64 16.91 18.80
N PRO A 61 -1.08 17.33 17.59
CA PRO A 61 -2.48 17.69 17.35
C PRO A 61 -3.47 16.52 17.53
N ALA A 62 -2.98 15.28 17.54
CA ALA A 62 -3.79 14.09 17.79
C ALA A 62 -3.78 13.65 19.26
N ASP A 63 -3.06 14.36 20.14
CA ASP A 63 -2.78 13.96 21.52
C ASP A 63 -2.28 12.51 21.60
N ILE A 64 -1.33 12.17 20.73
CA ILE A 64 -0.63 10.88 20.71
C ILE A 64 0.87 11.14 20.91
N GLU A 65 1.45 10.50 21.91
CA GLU A 65 2.88 10.51 22.18
C GLU A 65 3.46 9.10 22.00
N PHE A 66 4.43 8.97 21.11
CA PHE A 66 5.20 7.74 20.98
C PHE A 66 6.42 7.77 21.90
N PHE A 67 6.71 6.64 22.55
CA PHE A 67 7.90 6.51 23.39
C PHE A 67 8.56 5.16 23.17
N ILE A 68 9.89 5.12 23.32
CA ILE A 68 10.66 3.87 23.22
C ILE A 68 10.40 3.06 24.49
N LYS A 69 9.75 1.91 24.35
CA LYS A 69 9.56 0.95 25.45
C LYS A 69 10.72 -0.02 25.53
N GLN A 70 11.24 -0.43 24.38
CA GLN A 70 12.32 -1.41 24.27
C GLN A 70 13.15 -1.14 23.01
N GLU A 71 14.46 -1.38 23.09
CA GLU A 71 15.38 -1.38 21.96
C GLU A 71 16.19 -2.67 21.97
N ASN A 72 16.27 -3.36 20.83
CA ASN A 72 17.11 -4.54 20.70
C ASN A 72 17.82 -4.58 19.35
N ILE A 73 18.88 -5.39 19.28
CA ILE A 73 19.51 -5.79 18.02
C ILE A 73 18.96 -7.16 17.65
N VAL A 74 18.52 -7.34 16.40
CA VAL A 74 17.98 -8.60 15.90
C VAL A 74 18.79 -9.07 14.70
N GLN A 75 19.14 -10.36 14.68
CA GLN A 75 19.92 -10.94 13.59
C GLN A 75 19.03 -11.12 12.35
N ALA A 76 19.47 -10.58 11.22
CA ALA A 76 18.80 -10.81 9.94
C ALA A 76 19.20 -12.17 9.35
N ASP A 77 18.31 -12.76 8.54
CA ASP A 77 18.65 -13.91 7.71
C ASP A 77 19.62 -13.47 6.60
N GLU A 78 20.87 -13.95 6.67
CA GLU A 78 21.96 -13.50 5.78
C GLU A 78 21.69 -13.83 4.31
N LYS A 79 21.04 -14.96 4.03
CA LYS A 79 20.73 -15.37 2.65
C LYS A 79 19.70 -14.43 2.04
N ALA A 80 18.65 -14.10 2.79
CA ALA A 80 17.62 -13.16 2.38
C ALA A 80 18.14 -11.72 2.34
N ALA A 81 19.03 -11.33 3.27
CA ALA A 81 19.70 -10.05 3.27
C ALA A 81 20.54 -9.86 2.00
N LYS A 82 21.34 -10.87 1.62
CA LYS A 82 22.11 -10.86 0.37
C LYS A 82 21.18 -10.78 -0.85
N ALA A 83 20.15 -11.62 -0.89
CA ALA A 83 19.16 -11.60 -1.96
C ALA A 83 18.38 -10.28 -2.05
N TYR A 84 18.26 -9.52 -0.95
CA TYR A 84 17.69 -8.17 -0.95
C TYR A 84 18.68 -7.14 -1.51
N ALA A 85 19.95 -7.18 -1.08
CA ALA A 85 21.01 -6.31 -1.59
C ALA A 85 21.25 -6.51 -3.09
N ASP A 86 21.17 -7.74 -3.59
CA ASP A 86 21.27 -8.06 -5.01
C ASP A 86 20.17 -7.39 -5.87
N LEU A 87 19.08 -6.92 -5.26
CA LEU A 87 18.03 -6.17 -5.96
C LEU A 87 18.42 -4.70 -6.23
N PHE A 88 19.49 -4.21 -5.61
CA PHE A 88 19.94 -2.83 -5.81
C PHE A 88 20.47 -2.68 -7.24
N GLY A 89 20.04 -1.63 -7.94
CA GLY A 89 20.37 -1.41 -9.34
C GLY A 89 19.42 -2.11 -10.33
N MET A 90 18.50 -2.97 -9.87
CA MET A 90 17.46 -3.51 -10.73
C MET A 90 16.43 -2.45 -11.15
N GLN A 91 15.74 -2.69 -12.27
CA GLN A 91 14.61 -1.86 -12.67
C GLN A 91 13.53 -1.81 -11.57
N LYS A 92 12.89 -0.64 -11.42
CA LYS A 92 11.92 -0.36 -10.35
C LYS A 92 10.82 -1.42 -10.17
N ILE A 93 10.27 -1.95 -11.27
CA ILE A 93 9.20 -2.95 -11.24
C ILE A 93 9.71 -4.29 -10.69
N ALA A 94 10.90 -4.72 -11.12
CA ALA A 94 11.53 -5.94 -10.63
C ALA A 94 11.81 -5.83 -9.11
N PHE A 95 12.39 -4.70 -8.68
CA PHE A 95 12.61 -4.43 -7.26
C PHE A 95 11.30 -4.47 -6.46
N GLN A 96 10.25 -3.77 -6.91
CA GLN A 96 8.97 -3.73 -6.20
C GLN A 96 8.32 -5.11 -6.05
N THR A 97 8.51 -5.99 -7.04
CA THR A 97 7.93 -7.34 -7.04
C THR A 97 8.65 -8.27 -6.07
N GLN A 98 9.97 -8.13 -5.92
CA GLN A 98 10.79 -9.08 -5.15
C GLN A 98 11.17 -8.58 -3.75
N SER A 99 11.34 -7.27 -3.56
CA SER A 99 11.84 -6.68 -2.31
C SER A 99 11.01 -7.05 -1.09
N ASN A 100 9.68 -7.03 -1.20
CA ASN A 100 8.80 -7.42 -0.09
C ASN A 100 9.06 -8.86 0.37
N ARG A 101 9.28 -9.77 -0.58
CA ARG A 101 9.53 -11.18 -0.27
C ARG A 101 10.85 -11.34 0.45
N GLN A 102 11.90 -10.65 0.01
CA GLN A 102 13.22 -10.77 0.63
C GLN A 102 13.27 -10.08 1.99
N LEU A 103 12.69 -8.88 2.14
CA LEU A 103 12.59 -8.20 3.43
C LEU A 103 11.76 -8.99 4.44
N ASN A 104 10.65 -9.61 4.01
CA ASN A 104 9.87 -10.48 4.88
C ASN A 104 10.65 -11.69 5.38
N ARG A 105 11.63 -12.18 4.60
CA ARG A 105 12.49 -13.32 5.00
C ARG A 105 13.69 -12.87 5.84
N ALA A 106 14.27 -11.72 5.51
CA ALA A 106 15.42 -11.16 6.20
C ALA A 106 15.09 -10.79 7.65
N ILE A 107 13.87 -10.30 7.90
CA ILE A 107 13.44 -9.84 9.22
C ILE A 107 12.82 -11.02 9.99
N PRO A 108 13.37 -11.38 11.18
CA PRO A 108 12.85 -12.50 11.97
C PRO A 108 11.41 -12.24 12.43
N ASP A 109 10.72 -13.30 12.86
CA ASP A 109 9.36 -13.15 13.39
C ASP A 109 9.35 -12.37 14.70
N LEU A 110 8.77 -11.18 14.63
CA LEU A 110 8.53 -10.33 15.77
C LEU A 110 7.23 -10.79 16.45
N LYS A 111 7.38 -11.25 17.70
CA LYS A 111 6.25 -11.75 18.49
C LYS A 111 5.51 -10.58 19.16
N ASN A 112 4.23 -10.84 19.44
CA ASN A 112 3.28 -9.94 20.07
C ASN A 112 2.78 -8.83 19.13
N PRO A 113 1.48 -8.48 19.20
CA PRO A 113 0.93 -7.43 18.39
C PRO A 113 1.22 -6.06 19.04
N VAL A 114 2.47 -5.61 19.00
CA VAL A 114 2.88 -4.28 19.48
C VAL A 114 3.42 -3.44 18.33
N PHE A 115 3.62 -2.13 18.54
CA PHE A 115 4.19 -1.27 17.52
C PHE A 115 5.68 -1.52 17.36
N HIS A 116 6.01 -2.40 16.42
CA HIS A 116 7.38 -2.69 16.05
C HIS A 116 7.91 -1.70 15.02
N VAL A 117 9.13 -1.20 15.26
CA VAL A 117 9.89 -0.39 14.30
C VAL A 117 11.22 -1.09 14.05
N VAL A 118 11.50 -1.38 12.79
CA VAL A 118 12.69 -2.11 12.36
C VAL A 118 13.55 -1.18 11.53
N PHE A 119 14.81 -1.00 11.95
CA PHE A 119 15.81 -0.27 11.20
C PHE A 119 16.68 -1.21 10.37
N LEU A 120 16.90 -0.84 9.11
CA LEU A 120 17.97 -1.37 8.26
C LEU A 120 18.85 -0.20 7.77
N HIS A 121 20.01 -0.49 7.20
CA HIS A 121 20.92 0.59 6.79
C HIS A 121 20.32 1.49 5.71
N THR A 122 19.92 0.93 4.57
CA THR A 122 19.43 1.72 3.43
C THR A 122 18.38 1.01 2.58
N MET A 123 17.47 1.79 2.00
CA MET A 123 16.50 1.32 1.00
C MET A 123 16.73 2.03 -0.35
N PRO A 124 16.56 1.35 -1.49
CA PRO A 124 16.78 1.96 -2.80
C PRO A 124 15.52 2.69 -3.30
N LEU A 125 15.61 3.25 -4.51
CA LEU A 125 14.53 3.85 -5.31
C LEU A 125 13.77 4.99 -4.62
N GLY A 126 14.42 5.65 -3.66
CA GLY A 126 13.83 6.75 -2.88
C GLY A 126 12.75 6.28 -1.90
N PHE A 127 12.68 5.00 -1.55
CA PHE A 127 11.79 4.54 -0.49
C PHE A 127 12.18 5.19 0.83
N GLY A 128 11.21 5.87 1.46
CA GLY A 128 11.40 6.54 2.74
C GLY A 128 11.34 5.60 3.94
N GLY A 129 10.51 4.59 3.81
CA GLY A 129 10.14 3.62 4.81
C GLY A 129 9.00 2.78 4.25
N ARG A 130 8.51 1.84 5.04
CA ARG A 130 7.34 1.04 4.69
C ARG A 130 6.70 0.41 5.92
N TYR A 131 5.39 0.50 6.02
CA TYR A 131 4.61 -0.34 6.91
C TYR A 131 4.25 -1.71 6.29
N PHE A 132 4.43 -2.80 7.06
CA PHE A 132 4.09 -4.17 6.68
C PHE A 132 2.84 -4.64 7.44
N PRO A 133 1.62 -4.41 6.93
CA PRO A 133 0.37 -4.65 7.67
C PRO A 133 0.03 -6.13 7.89
N ASP A 134 0.72 -7.06 7.23
CA ASP A 134 0.55 -8.50 7.47
C ASP A 134 1.36 -8.99 8.67
N ARG A 135 2.41 -8.24 9.06
CA ARG A 135 3.33 -8.58 10.14
C ARG A 135 3.37 -7.53 11.27
N GLY A 136 2.73 -6.38 11.07
CA GLY A 136 2.55 -5.37 12.13
C GLY A 136 3.80 -4.56 12.46
N PHE A 137 4.72 -4.33 11.52
CA PHE A 137 5.92 -3.52 11.77
C PHE A 137 6.13 -2.42 10.74
N VAL A 138 6.73 -1.32 11.20
CA VAL A 138 7.27 -0.24 10.39
C VAL A 138 8.73 -0.53 10.07
N LEU A 139 9.12 -0.43 8.81
CA LEU A 139 10.49 -0.61 8.33
C LEU A 139 11.06 0.74 7.89
N LEU A 140 12.24 1.10 8.39
CA LEU A 140 12.88 2.39 8.11
C LEU A 140 14.36 2.20 7.73
N PRO A 141 14.87 2.91 6.72
CA PRO A 141 16.30 3.04 6.50
C PRO A 141 16.89 4.04 7.50
N GLN A 142 18.11 3.80 7.96
CA GLN A 142 18.89 4.78 8.73
C GLN A 142 19.44 5.88 7.83
N MET A 143 19.89 5.49 6.64
CA MET A 143 20.52 6.35 5.66
C MET A 143 19.90 6.12 4.28
N LYS A 144 19.75 7.20 3.50
CA LYS A 144 19.42 7.13 2.08
C LYS A 144 20.61 7.55 1.26
N TYR A 145 20.84 6.85 0.16
CA TYR A 145 21.87 7.23 -0.80
C TYR A 145 21.27 7.58 -2.15
N ALA A 146 21.66 8.72 -2.70
CA ALA A 146 21.17 9.21 -3.98
C ALA A 146 21.54 8.27 -5.13
N LYS A 147 22.69 7.57 -5.05
CA LYS A 147 23.11 6.54 -6.01
C LYS A 147 22.13 5.38 -6.16
N HIS A 148 21.28 5.15 -5.17
CA HIS A 148 20.24 4.11 -5.23
C HIS A 148 18.86 4.67 -5.60
N GLY A 149 18.72 5.99 -5.76
CA GLY A 149 17.49 6.66 -6.18
C GLY A 149 17.45 6.98 -7.67
N ASN A 150 16.38 7.63 -8.10
CA ASN A 150 16.22 8.11 -9.48
C ASN A 150 16.75 9.57 -9.61
N PHE A 151 17.93 9.84 -9.06
CA PHE A 151 18.50 11.19 -9.07
C PHE A 151 19.63 11.27 -10.11
N PRO A 152 19.48 12.09 -11.17
CA PRO A 152 20.54 12.30 -12.16
C PRO A 152 21.84 12.74 -11.48
N GLY A 153 22.96 12.13 -11.86
CA GLY A 153 24.27 12.46 -11.29
C GLY A 153 24.52 11.97 -9.85
N GLY A 154 23.62 11.16 -9.28
CA GLY A 154 23.83 10.53 -7.97
C GLY A 154 23.82 11.52 -6.79
N LYS A 155 23.11 12.64 -6.93
CA LYS A 155 22.97 13.68 -5.89
C LYS A 155 21.50 14.02 -5.68
N PHE A 156 21.10 14.22 -4.43
CA PHE A 156 19.77 14.75 -4.11
C PHE A 156 19.64 16.22 -4.55
N PRO A 157 18.42 16.80 -4.58
CA PRO A 157 18.23 18.22 -4.92
C PRO A 157 18.98 19.21 -4.03
N SER A 158 19.42 18.82 -2.83
CA SER A 158 20.28 19.65 -1.97
C SER A 158 21.76 19.64 -2.39
N GLY A 159 22.15 18.76 -3.32
CA GLY A 159 23.55 18.51 -3.69
C GLY A 159 24.19 17.32 -2.96
N ASP A 160 23.60 16.86 -1.85
CA ASP A 160 24.16 15.76 -1.05
C ASP A 160 24.03 14.40 -1.74
N THR A 161 24.94 13.47 -1.43
CA THR A 161 24.89 12.08 -1.92
C THR A 161 24.24 11.11 -0.92
N LYS A 162 24.16 11.51 0.35
CA LYS A 162 23.55 10.75 1.44
C LYS A 162 22.69 11.65 2.32
N ARG A 163 21.62 11.10 2.90
CA ARG A 163 20.74 11.81 3.83
C ARG A 163 20.27 10.86 4.94
N PRO A 164 20.34 11.26 6.22
CA PRO A 164 19.80 10.45 7.30
C PRO A 164 18.27 10.35 7.19
N LEU A 165 17.68 9.42 7.93
CA LEU A 165 16.24 9.39 8.13
C LEU A 165 15.74 10.72 8.73
N GLU A 166 14.56 11.14 8.31
CA GLU A 166 13.88 12.33 8.83
C GLU A 166 12.66 11.88 9.65
N GLY A 167 12.36 12.56 10.76
CA GLY A 167 11.26 12.20 11.65
C GLY A 167 9.91 12.27 10.95
N LYS A 168 9.70 13.18 10.00
CA LYS A 168 8.49 13.23 9.16
C LYS A 168 8.22 11.96 8.35
N VAL A 169 9.28 11.22 7.99
CA VAL A 169 9.15 9.94 7.27
C VAL A 169 8.74 8.87 8.26
N PHE A 170 9.37 8.83 9.43
CA PHE A 170 8.99 7.93 10.51
C PHE A 170 7.53 8.16 10.94
N ALA A 171 7.13 9.41 11.17
CA ALA A 171 5.76 9.78 11.54
C ALA A 171 4.72 9.31 10.52
N HIS A 172 5.04 9.38 9.23
CA HIS A 172 4.18 8.90 8.15
C HIS A 172 4.00 7.38 8.15
N GLU A 173 5.08 6.63 8.34
CA GLU A 173 4.96 5.17 8.40
C GLU A 173 4.23 4.71 9.67
N LEU A 174 4.40 5.41 10.79
CA LEU A 174 3.55 5.24 11.97
C LEU A 174 2.08 5.57 11.66
N GLY A 175 1.82 6.55 10.80
CA GLY A 175 0.48 6.83 10.27
C GLY A 175 -0.15 5.61 9.60
N HIS A 176 0.60 4.88 8.78
CA HIS A 176 0.12 3.61 8.22
C HIS A 176 -0.12 2.53 9.28
N ALA A 177 0.75 2.43 10.29
CA ALA A 177 0.53 1.56 11.43
C ALA A 177 -0.72 1.95 12.25
N MET A 178 -1.10 3.23 12.20
CA MET A 178 -2.34 3.79 12.76
C MET A 178 -3.53 3.73 11.78
N SER A 179 -3.46 2.88 10.75
CA SER A 179 -4.49 2.69 9.72
C SER A 179 -4.75 3.90 8.79
N LEU A 180 -3.89 4.91 8.79
CA LEU A 180 -4.03 6.05 7.88
C LEU A 180 -3.57 5.68 6.47
N MET A 181 -4.34 6.11 5.48
CA MET A 181 -4.08 5.86 4.06
C MET A 181 -3.54 7.12 3.38
N HIS A 182 -2.88 6.96 2.24
CA HIS A 182 -2.43 8.12 1.46
C HIS A 182 -3.60 9.00 1.03
N GLY A 183 -3.41 10.30 1.20
CA GLY A 183 -4.32 11.34 0.75
C GLY A 183 -3.72 12.16 -0.39
N VAL A 184 -4.53 13.07 -0.93
CA VAL A 184 -4.14 14.04 -1.94
C VAL A 184 -4.46 15.44 -1.39
N LEU A 185 -3.84 15.76 -0.25
CA LEU A 185 -4.08 17.00 0.50
C LEU A 185 -2.77 17.77 0.65
N GLU A 186 -2.76 19.06 0.33
CA GLU A 186 -1.56 19.86 0.53
C GLU A 186 -1.19 19.94 2.02
N ASN A 187 0.11 19.98 2.33
CA ASN A 187 0.69 20.04 3.67
C ASN A 187 0.33 18.87 4.62
N ASN A 188 -0.43 17.88 4.16
CA ASN A 188 -0.80 16.72 4.98
C ASN A 188 0.34 15.70 5.11
N LEU A 189 0.45 15.10 6.29
CA LEU A 189 1.44 14.06 6.62
C LEU A 189 1.32 12.85 5.69
N MET A 190 0.09 12.45 5.36
CA MET A 190 -0.19 11.25 4.56
C MET A 190 -0.20 11.51 3.06
N THR A 191 0.20 12.70 2.61
CA THR A 191 0.31 13.01 1.18
C THR A 191 1.55 12.38 0.57
N SER A 192 1.33 11.33 -0.21
CA SER A 192 2.37 10.55 -0.87
C SER A 192 1.78 9.72 -2.02
N GLY A 193 2.65 9.11 -2.81
CA GLY A 193 2.26 8.21 -3.90
C GLY A 193 2.01 8.91 -5.25
N PRO A 194 1.67 8.12 -6.30
CA PRO A 194 1.62 8.63 -7.68
C PRO A 194 0.58 9.73 -7.92
N LYS A 195 -0.52 9.72 -7.15
CA LYS A 195 -1.62 10.69 -7.26
C LYS A 195 -1.30 12.03 -6.61
N ALA A 196 -0.27 12.10 -5.77
CA ALA A 196 0.14 13.31 -5.06
C ALA A 196 1.32 14.04 -5.74
N ARG A 197 1.66 13.68 -6.99
CA ARG A 197 2.76 14.33 -7.72
C ARG A 197 2.46 15.82 -7.88
N GLY A 198 3.42 16.66 -7.52
CA GLY A 198 3.29 18.12 -7.58
C GLY A 198 2.60 18.75 -6.37
N ILE A 199 2.04 17.96 -5.45
CA ILE A 199 1.45 18.47 -4.22
C ILE A 199 2.50 18.46 -3.12
N LYS A 200 2.62 19.59 -2.42
CA LYS A 200 3.56 19.74 -1.31
C LYS A 200 3.11 18.85 -0.15
N ARG A 201 3.97 17.91 0.24
CA ARG A 201 3.82 17.14 1.47
C ARG A 201 4.20 17.99 2.68
N GLY A 202 3.44 17.88 3.76
CA GLY A 202 3.77 18.53 5.03
C GLY A 202 3.62 17.56 6.20
N THR A 203 3.24 18.10 7.35
CA THR A 203 3.17 17.40 8.64
C THR A 203 1.78 17.46 9.28
N GLU A 204 0.80 18.02 8.60
CA GLU A 204 -0.53 18.24 9.17
C GLU A 204 -1.37 16.96 9.17
N LEU A 205 -2.30 16.87 10.12
CA LEU A 205 -3.31 15.81 10.19
C LEU A 205 -4.70 16.44 10.16
N VAL A 206 -5.59 15.89 9.34
CA VAL A 206 -7.00 16.31 9.36
C VAL A 206 -7.77 15.58 10.45
N GLU A 207 -8.88 16.14 10.91
CA GLU A 207 -9.69 15.61 12.01
C GLU A 207 -10.03 14.11 11.84
N LYS A 208 -10.43 13.68 10.64
CA LYS A 208 -10.71 12.27 10.36
C LYS A 208 -9.50 11.36 10.58
N GLN A 209 -8.29 11.84 10.26
CA GLN A 209 -7.05 11.10 10.50
C GLN A 209 -6.72 11.05 11.99
N ILE A 210 -6.92 12.16 12.71
CA ILE A 210 -6.74 12.22 14.17
C ILE A 210 -7.66 11.20 14.86
N LEU A 211 -8.96 11.25 14.57
CA LEU A 211 -9.94 10.33 15.17
C LEU A 211 -9.64 8.86 14.82
N GLY A 212 -9.25 8.58 13.58
CA GLY A 212 -8.88 7.24 13.14
C GLY A 212 -7.63 6.72 13.85
N ALA A 213 -6.59 7.55 13.96
CA ALA A 213 -5.34 7.17 14.61
C ALA A 213 -5.51 6.97 16.11
N ARG A 214 -6.27 7.84 16.79
CA ARG A 214 -6.58 7.71 18.22
C ARG A 214 -7.26 6.37 18.54
N LYS A 215 -8.21 5.92 17.69
CA LYS A 215 -8.84 4.60 17.84
C LYS A 215 -7.83 3.45 17.83
N ILE A 216 -6.82 3.51 16.95
CA ILE A 216 -5.78 2.49 16.89
C ILE A 216 -4.78 2.64 18.05
N ALA A 217 -4.47 3.88 18.46
CA ALA A 217 -3.56 4.17 19.56
C ALA A 217 -4.09 3.65 20.91
N VAL A 218 -5.38 3.88 21.24
CA VAL A 218 -6.03 3.35 22.46
C VAL A 218 -5.96 1.83 22.53
N ARG A 219 -6.03 1.16 21.36
CA ARG A 219 -5.95 -0.30 21.27
C ARG A 219 -4.56 -0.84 21.61
N GLY A 220 -3.52 -0.01 21.59
CA GLY A 220 -2.14 -0.38 21.94
C GLY A 220 -1.44 -1.30 20.93
N ARG A 221 -2.05 -1.58 19.77
CA ARG A 221 -1.48 -2.45 18.72
C ARG A 221 -1.70 -1.92 17.31
N PRO A 222 -0.74 -2.11 16.39
CA PRO A 222 -0.80 -1.55 15.05
C PRO A 222 -1.90 -2.22 14.21
N PHE A 223 -2.38 -1.50 13.20
CA PHE A 223 -3.40 -1.97 12.26
C PHE A 223 -2.93 -3.18 11.45
N LEU A 224 -3.61 -4.32 11.54
CA LEU A 224 -3.28 -5.49 10.73
C LEU A 224 -4.28 -5.65 9.58
N ARG A 225 -3.78 -6.00 8.37
CA ARG A 225 -4.65 -6.14 7.18
C ARG A 225 -5.78 -7.16 7.40
N LYS A 226 -5.46 -8.27 8.07
CA LYS A 226 -6.43 -9.33 8.39
C LYS A 226 -7.62 -8.81 9.20
N GLU A 227 -7.43 -7.78 10.03
CA GLU A 227 -8.53 -7.19 10.81
C GLU A 227 -9.52 -6.43 9.92
N SER A 228 -9.05 -5.76 8.86
CA SER A 228 -9.93 -5.09 7.88
C SER A 228 -10.74 -6.10 7.06
N GLU A 229 -10.14 -7.23 6.70
CA GLU A 229 -10.82 -8.32 5.99
C GLU A 229 -11.86 -9.03 6.88
N LEU A 230 -11.67 -9.02 8.20
CA LEU A 230 -12.63 -9.57 9.17
C LEU A 230 -13.76 -8.57 9.47
N ALA A 231 -13.46 -7.28 9.67
CA ALA A 231 -14.49 -6.26 9.91
C ALA A 231 -15.45 -6.10 8.73
N THR A 232 -14.94 -6.22 7.50
CA THR A 232 -15.77 -6.22 6.28
C THR A 232 -16.60 -7.50 6.10
N ARG A 233 -16.41 -8.53 6.94
CA ARG A 233 -17.25 -9.75 6.98
C ARG A 233 -18.38 -9.67 8.00
N THR A 234 -18.23 -8.89 9.08
CA THR A 234 -19.21 -8.87 10.19
C THR A 234 -20.31 -7.82 10.04
N ASP A 235 -20.09 -6.74 9.29
CA ASP A 235 -21.11 -5.73 9.02
C ASP A 235 -21.97 -6.10 7.80
N THR A 236 -22.81 -7.12 7.97
CA THR A 236 -24.05 -7.27 7.18
C THR A 236 -25.23 -7.06 8.12
N GLN A 237 -25.42 -5.83 8.60
CA GLN A 237 -26.73 -5.36 9.03
C GLN A 237 -27.32 -4.41 7.99
N PRO A 238 -28.66 -4.38 7.83
CA PRO A 238 -29.31 -3.65 6.74
C PRO A 238 -29.24 -2.15 7.04
N GLN A 239 -28.41 -1.41 6.29
CA GLN A 239 -28.49 0.05 6.28
C GLN A 239 -29.67 0.49 5.42
N GLU A 240 -30.54 1.30 6.02
CA GLU A 240 -31.58 2.09 5.36
C GLU A 240 -30.99 3.00 4.26
N PRO A 241 -31.80 3.36 3.24
CA PRO A 241 -31.30 3.97 2.01
C PRO A 241 -30.97 5.46 2.21
N LEU A 242 -29.69 5.76 2.48
CA LEU A 242 -29.16 7.11 2.33
C LEU A 242 -28.71 7.36 0.89
N SER A 243 -29.57 8.09 0.19
CA SER A 243 -29.42 8.93 -0.99
C SER A 243 -28.00 9.13 -1.58
N LYS A 244 -27.90 8.74 -2.86
CA LYS A 244 -26.90 9.06 -3.92
C LYS A 244 -25.57 8.28 -3.90
N PRO A 245 -25.19 7.61 -5.02
CA PRO A 245 -23.99 6.79 -5.09
C PRO A 245 -22.73 7.67 -5.17
N GLN A 246 -21.94 7.68 -4.09
CA GLN A 246 -20.54 8.07 -4.18
C GLN A 246 -19.78 6.94 -4.89
N THR A 247 -19.19 7.27 -6.03
CA THR A 247 -18.34 6.36 -6.80
C THR A 247 -17.09 5.97 -5.98
N PRO A 248 -16.74 4.68 -5.86
CA PRO A 248 -15.56 4.25 -5.13
C PRO A 248 -14.27 4.64 -5.88
N PRO A 249 -13.15 4.91 -5.18
CA PRO A 249 -11.95 5.45 -5.79
C PRO A 249 -11.27 4.44 -6.74
N THR A 250 -11.08 4.89 -7.98
CA THR A 250 -10.38 4.18 -9.06
C THR A 250 -8.91 3.97 -8.72
N ASN A 251 -8.54 2.71 -8.48
CA ASN A 251 -7.17 2.25 -8.35
C ASN A 251 -6.59 1.99 -9.75
N THR A 252 -5.67 2.82 -10.22
CA THR A 252 -5.16 2.88 -11.60
C THR A 252 -4.18 1.77 -11.99
N SER A 253 -4.07 0.70 -11.19
CA SER A 253 -3.36 -0.54 -11.58
C SER A 253 -4.29 -1.75 -11.68
N ARG A 254 -5.60 -1.56 -11.53
CA ARG A 254 -6.54 -2.64 -11.84
C ARG A 254 -6.66 -2.73 -13.36
N ARG A 255 -6.21 -3.86 -13.92
CA ARG A 255 -6.66 -4.27 -15.26
C ARG A 255 -8.16 -3.98 -15.34
N PRO A 256 -8.64 -3.31 -16.40
CA PRO A 256 -10.05 -2.94 -16.50
C PRO A 256 -10.88 -4.19 -16.23
N VAL A 257 -11.81 -4.06 -15.27
CA VAL A 257 -12.69 -5.17 -14.90
C VAL A 257 -13.39 -5.63 -16.17
N PRO A 258 -13.32 -6.92 -16.54
CA PRO A 258 -13.94 -7.41 -17.76
C PRO A 258 -15.41 -7.01 -17.84
N PRO A 259 -15.94 -6.67 -19.03
CA PRO A 259 -17.28 -6.12 -19.17
C PRO A 259 -18.36 -7.02 -18.57
N TRP A 260 -18.20 -8.35 -18.67
CA TRP A 260 -19.15 -9.31 -18.11
C TRP A 260 -19.22 -9.32 -16.58
N VAL A 261 -18.15 -8.96 -15.86
CA VAL A 261 -18.18 -8.90 -14.39
C VAL A 261 -18.98 -7.68 -13.91
N ARG A 262 -19.09 -6.64 -14.74
CA ARG A 262 -19.78 -5.39 -14.38
C ARG A 262 -21.29 -5.54 -14.38
N VAL A 263 -21.82 -6.36 -15.28
CA VAL A 263 -23.27 -6.59 -15.42
C VAL A 263 -23.80 -7.62 -14.43
N MET A 264 -22.92 -8.41 -13.79
CA MET A 264 -23.31 -9.46 -12.86
C MET A 264 -23.81 -8.91 -11.51
N THR A 265 -24.88 -9.51 -10.98
CA THR A 265 -25.35 -9.27 -9.60
C THR A 265 -24.30 -9.72 -8.57
N PRO A 266 -24.38 -9.27 -7.30
CA PRO A 266 -23.45 -9.73 -6.27
C PRO A 266 -23.45 -11.26 -6.07
N GLU A 267 -24.58 -11.93 -6.23
CA GLU A 267 -24.70 -13.38 -6.16
C GLU A 267 -24.02 -14.08 -7.35
N GLN A 268 -24.29 -13.62 -8.57
CA GLN A 268 -23.63 -14.11 -9.78
C GLN A 268 -22.10 -13.94 -9.70
N ARG A 269 -21.63 -12.81 -9.16
CA ARG A 269 -20.19 -12.56 -8.95
C ARG A 269 -19.57 -13.51 -7.94
N ARG A 270 -20.29 -13.88 -6.88
CA ARG A 270 -19.83 -14.87 -5.89
C ARG A 270 -19.69 -16.24 -6.55
N HIS A 271 -20.73 -16.73 -7.21
CA HIS A 271 -20.69 -18.01 -7.91
C HIS A 271 -19.61 -18.05 -9.00
N PHE A 272 -19.48 -16.98 -9.79
CA PHE A 272 -18.41 -16.87 -10.79
C PHE A 272 -17.02 -16.90 -10.15
N SER A 273 -16.84 -16.27 -8.98
CA SER A 273 -15.57 -16.30 -8.25
C SER A 273 -15.20 -17.71 -7.77
N ASP A 274 -16.19 -18.52 -7.40
CA ASP A 274 -15.98 -19.92 -7.01
C ASP A 274 -15.60 -20.79 -8.21
N LEU A 275 -16.30 -20.63 -9.35
CA LEU A 275 -15.92 -21.27 -10.61
C LEU A 275 -14.49 -20.90 -11.06
N MET A 276 -14.10 -19.63 -10.92
CA MET A 276 -12.74 -19.18 -11.22
C MET A 276 -11.69 -19.81 -10.30
N ARG A 277 -12.07 -20.13 -9.05
CA ARG A 277 -11.19 -20.80 -8.09
C ARG A 277 -11.02 -22.28 -8.44
N GLU A 278 -12.09 -22.94 -8.83
CA GLU A 278 -12.08 -24.32 -9.30
C GLU A 278 -11.20 -24.50 -10.54
N HIS A 279 -11.34 -23.60 -11.52
CA HIS A 279 -10.56 -23.63 -12.76
C HIS A 279 -9.20 -22.90 -12.68
N ARG A 280 -8.76 -22.52 -11.47
CA ARG A 280 -7.53 -21.73 -11.29
C ARG A 280 -6.30 -22.39 -11.91
N GLN A 281 -6.13 -23.70 -11.71
CA GLN A 281 -4.97 -24.42 -12.25
C GLN A 281 -4.93 -24.41 -13.78
N GLU A 282 -6.09 -24.47 -14.43
CA GLU A 282 -6.22 -24.40 -15.88
C GLU A 282 -5.83 -23.01 -16.41
N PHE A 283 -6.31 -21.94 -15.75
CA PHE A 283 -5.90 -20.57 -16.05
C PHE A 283 -4.41 -20.33 -15.81
N GLU A 284 -3.82 -20.89 -14.76
CA GLU A 284 -2.38 -20.80 -14.50
C GLU A 284 -1.57 -21.51 -15.59
N LYS A 285 -2.01 -22.69 -16.06
CA LYS A 285 -1.38 -23.42 -17.16
C LYS A 285 -1.43 -22.62 -18.47
N LEU A 286 -2.58 -22.04 -18.80
CA LEU A 286 -2.72 -21.16 -19.97
C LEU A 286 -1.89 -19.88 -19.81
N GLY A 287 -1.86 -19.30 -18.61
CA GLY A 287 -1.06 -18.13 -18.29
C GLY A 287 0.44 -18.35 -18.49
N ARG A 288 0.96 -19.50 -18.05
CA ARG A 288 2.35 -19.93 -18.29
C ARG A 288 2.65 -20.06 -19.78
N LYS A 289 1.84 -20.81 -20.53
CA LYS A 289 2.00 -20.98 -21.98
C LYS A 289 2.05 -19.65 -22.73
N ARG A 290 1.15 -18.72 -22.38
CA ARG A 290 1.15 -17.38 -22.99
C ARG A 290 2.42 -16.60 -22.66
N SER A 291 2.89 -16.67 -21.41
CA SER A 291 4.11 -15.99 -20.97
C SER A 291 5.34 -16.52 -21.71
N GLU A 292 5.46 -17.84 -21.83
CA GLU A 292 6.55 -18.52 -22.54
C GLU A 292 6.55 -18.17 -24.04
N ALA A 293 5.37 -18.15 -24.68
CA ALA A 293 5.25 -17.72 -26.07
C ALA A 293 5.69 -16.27 -26.27
N ARG A 294 5.27 -15.34 -25.38
CA ARG A 294 5.71 -13.93 -25.43
C ARG A 294 7.20 -13.78 -25.16
N GLN A 295 7.77 -14.60 -24.27
CA GLN A 295 9.21 -14.59 -24.02
C GLN A 295 9.99 -15.03 -25.26
N ARG A 296 9.58 -16.12 -25.92
CA ARG A 296 10.19 -16.57 -27.18
C ARG A 296 10.05 -15.52 -28.28
N MET A 297 8.89 -14.87 -28.38
CA MET A 297 8.66 -13.77 -29.31
C MET A 297 9.64 -12.62 -29.07
N ASN A 298 9.79 -12.19 -27.81
CA ASN A 298 10.74 -11.13 -27.46
C ASN A 298 12.19 -11.55 -27.74
N GLN A 299 12.58 -12.78 -27.42
CA GLN A 299 13.92 -13.29 -27.72
C GLN A 299 14.21 -13.25 -29.22
N ALA A 300 13.27 -13.68 -30.06
CA ALA A 300 13.42 -13.66 -31.52
C ALA A 300 13.36 -12.25 -32.13
N LEU A 301 12.70 -11.29 -31.46
CA LEU A 301 12.65 -9.88 -31.88
C LEU A 301 13.94 -9.12 -31.58
N PHE A 302 14.65 -9.47 -30.51
CA PHE A 302 15.79 -8.71 -29.98
C PHE A 302 17.14 -9.44 -30.15
N THR A 303 17.33 -10.12 -31.29
CA THR A 303 18.63 -10.61 -31.77
C THR A 303 19.26 -9.63 -32.76
N ASP A 304 20.56 -9.77 -33.04
CA ASP A 304 21.27 -8.94 -34.04
C ASP A 304 20.64 -8.98 -35.44
N LYS A 305 20.00 -10.11 -35.77
CA LYS A 305 19.12 -10.29 -36.92
C LYS A 305 17.81 -10.92 -36.44
N PRO A 306 16.69 -10.19 -36.43
CA PRO A 306 15.40 -10.73 -36.00
C PRO A 306 14.98 -11.95 -36.81
N ASP A 307 14.52 -13.00 -36.14
CA ASP A 307 13.95 -14.18 -36.80
C ASP A 307 12.44 -14.00 -36.97
N GLU A 308 12.04 -13.41 -38.11
CA GLU A 308 10.63 -13.12 -38.42
C GLU A 308 9.72 -14.36 -38.32
N LYS A 309 10.22 -15.52 -38.74
CA LYS A 309 9.44 -16.77 -38.71
C LYS A 309 9.19 -17.23 -37.27
N ALA A 310 10.21 -17.14 -36.42
CA ALA A 310 10.07 -17.45 -35.00
C ALA A 310 9.15 -16.45 -34.27
N VAL A 311 9.24 -15.16 -34.59
CA VAL A 311 8.35 -14.12 -34.05
C VAL A 311 6.90 -14.41 -34.43
N LEU A 312 6.63 -14.67 -35.72
CA LEU A 312 5.28 -14.96 -36.21
C LEU A 312 4.69 -16.20 -35.52
N LYS A 313 5.47 -17.27 -35.43
CA LYS A 313 5.06 -18.52 -34.75
C LYS A 313 4.73 -18.27 -33.27
N ALA A 314 5.60 -17.57 -32.55
CA ALA A 314 5.40 -17.29 -31.13
C ALA A 314 4.19 -16.36 -30.88
N SER A 315 3.96 -15.39 -31.78
CA SER A 315 2.78 -14.53 -31.77
C SER A 315 1.48 -15.34 -31.95
N GLN A 316 1.44 -16.23 -32.95
CA GLN A 316 0.30 -17.11 -33.20
C GLN A 316 0.00 -18.02 -31.99
N GLU A 317 1.03 -18.57 -31.35
CA GLU A 317 0.86 -19.39 -30.13
C GLU A 317 0.31 -18.58 -28.94
N ALA A 318 0.76 -17.34 -28.77
CA ALA A 318 0.22 -16.45 -27.75
C ALA A 318 -1.25 -16.11 -28.01
N ALA A 319 -1.60 -15.76 -29.26
CA ALA A 319 -2.97 -15.46 -29.68
C ALA A 319 -3.91 -16.67 -29.51
N ALA A 320 -3.46 -17.88 -29.90
CA ALA A 320 -4.22 -19.11 -29.70
C ALA A 320 -4.46 -19.39 -28.21
N THR A 321 -3.50 -19.06 -27.35
CA THR A 321 -3.66 -19.20 -25.90
C THR A 321 -4.63 -18.18 -25.33
N ASP A 322 -4.60 -16.92 -25.79
CA ASP A 322 -5.57 -15.90 -25.40
C ASP A 322 -7.01 -16.30 -25.83
N ALA A 323 -7.18 -16.86 -27.03
CA ALA A 323 -8.47 -17.39 -27.49
C ALA A 323 -8.99 -18.52 -26.60
N ARG A 324 -8.13 -19.46 -26.19
CA ARG A 324 -8.51 -20.54 -25.24
C ARG A 324 -8.93 -19.99 -23.88
N MET A 325 -8.23 -18.98 -23.36
CA MET A 325 -8.63 -18.31 -22.11
C MET A 325 -10.00 -17.62 -22.24
N ALA A 326 -10.28 -17.00 -23.38
CA ALA A 326 -11.57 -16.37 -23.65
C ALA A 326 -12.71 -17.40 -23.73
N LEU A 327 -12.49 -18.52 -24.42
CA LEU A 327 -13.46 -19.63 -24.50
C LEU A 327 -13.73 -20.25 -23.14
N LEU A 328 -12.69 -20.45 -22.31
CA LEU A 328 -12.86 -20.94 -20.95
C LEU A 328 -13.69 -19.95 -20.11
N ASN A 329 -13.37 -18.66 -20.14
CA ASN A 329 -14.18 -17.64 -19.47
C ASN A 329 -15.65 -17.68 -19.94
N ARG A 330 -15.90 -17.80 -21.25
CA ARG A 330 -17.26 -17.89 -21.81
C ARG A 330 -18.00 -19.14 -21.31
N LYS A 331 -17.31 -20.27 -21.20
CA LYS A 331 -17.86 -21.51 -20.64
C LYS A 331 -18.27 -21.30 -19.18
N LEU A 332 -17.40 -20.71 -18.36
CA LEU A 332 -17.68 -20.45 -16.94
C LEU A 332 -18.82 -19.45 -16.74
N ILE A 333 -18.91 -18.41 -17.58
CA ILE A 333 -20.05 -17.47 -17.57
C ILE A 333 -21.38 -18.22 -17.80
N GLY A 334 -21.38 -19.24 -18.68
CA GLY A 334 -22.57 -20.07 -18.93
C GLY A 334 -22.97 -20.96 -17.76
N GLN A 335 -22.10 -21.14 -16.77
CA GLN A 335 -22.36 -21.95 -15.57
C GLN A 335 -22.73 -21.09 -14.35
N VAL A 336 -22.74 -19.76 -14.48
CA VAL A 336 -23.06 -18.86 -13.37
C VAL A 336 -24.50 -19.06 -12.90
N LYS A 337 -24.69 -19.12 -11.58
CA LYS A 337 -26.01 -19.21 -10.95
C LYS A 337 -26.27 -17.96 -10.08
N PRO A 338 -27.45 -17.32 -10.21
CA PRO A 338 -28.45 -17.53 -11.28
C PRO A 338 -27.91 -17.18 -12.68
N PRO A 339 -28.46 -17.74 -13.77
CA PRO A 339 -27.99 -17.46 -15.13
C PRO A 339 -28.11 -15.98 -15.47
N LEU A 340 -27.25 -15.50 -16.38
CA LEU A 340 -27.33 -14.12 -16.87
C LEU A 340 -28.62 -13.94 -17.68
N ASN A 341 -29.34 -12.85 -17.45
CA ASN A 341 -30.54 -12.51 -18.21
C ASN A 341 -30.18 -11.89 -19.57
N ASP A 342 -31.18 -11.79 -20.46
CA ASP A 342 -30.98 -11.30 -21.83
C ASP A 342 -30.42 -9.88 -21.89
N ARG A 343 -30.82 -9.02 -20.96
CA ARG A 343 -30.30 -7.64 -20.86
C ARG A 343 -28.80 -7.64 -20.53
N GLN A 344 -28.37 -8.45 -19.57
CA GLN A 344 -26.95 -8.58 -19.21
C GLN A 344 -26.13 -9.12 -20.37
N LEU A 345 -26.64 -10.12 -21.09
CA LEU A 345 -25.98 -10.68 -22.28
C LEU A 345 -25.86 -9.65 -23.40
N GLU A 346 -26.89 -8.85 -23.62
CA GLU A 346 -26.89 -7.80 -24.63
C GLU A 346 -25.94 -6.65 -24.30
N GLU A 347 -25.84 -6.28 -23.02
CA GLU A 347 -24.83 -5.31 -22.55
C GLU A 347 -23.40 -5.82 -22.75
N ILE A 348 -23.16 -7.12 -22.53
CA ILE A 348 -21.85 -7.75 -22.81
C ILE A 348 -21.52 -7.69 -24.31
N ARG A 349 -22.48 -8.01 -25.20
CA ARG A 349 -22.28 -7.98 -26.66
C ARG A 349 -21.97 -6.57 -27.18
N LYS A 350 -22.69 -5.57 -26.68
CA LYS A 350 -22.52 -4.17 -27.10
C LYS A 350 -21.20 -3.56 -26.65
N GLY A 351 -20.49 -4.18 -25.70
CA GLY A 351 -19.26 -3.64 -25.14
C GLY A 351 -19.43 -2.27 -24.47
N ARG A 352 -20.69 -1.83 -24.25
CA ARG A 352 -21.01 -0.51 -23.73
C ARG A 352 -20.96 -0.55 -22.21
N SER A 353 -20.12 0.30 -21.63
CA SER A 353 -20.26 0.65 -20.21
C SER A 353 -21.57 1.42 -20.06
N SER A 354 -22.51 0.90 -19.26
CA SER A 354 -23.64 1.68 -18.74
C SER A 354 -23.11 2.71 -17.74
N ASN A 355 -22.43 3.75 -18.24
CA ASN A 355 -22.31 5.03 -17.56
C ASN A 355 -23.16 6.02 -18.36
N ARG A 356 -24.46 5.99 -18.10
CA ARG A 356 -25.32 7.17 -18.05
C ARG A 356 -26.15 7.05 -16.78
#